data_AF-A0A166FR53-F1
#
_entry.id   AF-A0A166FR53-F1
#
_cell.length_a   1.000
_cell.length_b   1.000
_cell.length_c   1.000
_cell.angle_alpha   90.00
_cell.angle_beta   90.00
_cell.angle_gamma   90.00
#
_symmetry.space_group_name_H-M   'P 1'
#
loop_
_entity.id
_entity.type
_entity.pdbx_description
1 polymer ?
#
loop_
_entity_poly.entity_id
_entity_poly.type
_entity_poly.pdbx_seq_one_letter_code
_entity_poly.pdbx_strand_id
1 'polypeptide(L)'
;MGIVMYLILLWGIYRVTRKAFEFEKTSRMEQVIIPAYSLLMFLITMDWRLSSIGLLVVLAVVAVGIAWFQASGTEIKVTGDLDRYQRPEVLLKKNWRYVVGWVAVFLIGFAVGVFQAGEFSYSELVSELGQEVREDLFSFAKLGSKYDWYVWAVSGISSYAYTWLLKRREPTLEQALAHQKSRKERRKNELK
;
A
#
# COMPACT_ATOMS: atom_id res chain seq x y z
N MET A 1 -13.36 12.62 -22.25
CA MET A 1 -13.23 11.26 -21.70
C MET A 1 -14.20 10.34 -22.42
N GLY A 2 -13.73 9.30 -23.13
CA GLY A 2 -14.63 8.37 -23.85
C GLY A 2 -15.24 7.31 -22.93
N ILE A 3 -16.42 6.79 -23.28
CA ILE A 3 -17.14 5.73 -22.54
C ILE A 3 -16.23 4.53 -22.25
N VAL A 4 -15.37 4.15 -23.20
CA VAL A 4 -14.40 3.06 -23.07
C VAL A 4 -13.48 3.24 -21.86
N MET A 5 -13.02 4.46 -21.59
CA MET A 5 -12.11 4.74 -20.47
C MET A 5 -12.82 4.53 -19.12
N TYR A 6 -14.07 4.97 -19.00
CA TYR A 6 -14.86 4.73 -17.78
C TYR A 6 -15.14 3.25 -17.56
N LEU A 7 -15.38 2.49 -18.62
CA LEU A 7 -15.53 1.03 -18.53
C LEU A 7 -14.24 0.35 -18.05
N ILE A 8 -13.08 0.77 -18.55
CA ILE A 8 -11.78 0.27 -18.09
C ILE A 8 -11.57 0.59 -16.61
N LEU A 9 -11.92 1.81 -16.19
CA LEU A 9 -11.78 2.23 -14.79
C LEU A 9 -12.68 1.40 -13.85
N LEU A 10 -13.96 1.23 -14.21
CA LEU A 10 -14.89 0.40 -13.45
C LEU A 10 -14.43 -1.06 -13.38
N TRP A 11 -13.93 -1.60 -14.49
CA TRP A 11 -13.35 -2.94 -14.51
C TRP A 11 -12.13 -3.06 -13.60
N GLY A 12 -11.26 -2.04 -13.59
CA GLY A 12 -10.09 -1.97 -12.71
C GLY A 12 -10.49 -1.93 -11.24
N ILE A 13 -11.44 -1.07 -10.85
CA ILE A 13 -11.98 -1.00 -9.48
C ILE A 13 -12.58 -2.33 -9.06
N TYR A 14 -13.36 -2.97 -9.95
CA TYR A 14 -13.91 -4.29 -9.70
C TYR A 14 -12.81 -5.32 -9.45
N ARG A 15 -11.74 -5.30 -10.25
CA ARG A 15 -10.62 -6.23 -10.09
C ARG A 15 -9.87 -6.02 -8.79
N VAL A 16 -9.57 -4.77 -8.41
CA VAL A 16 -8.94 -4.40 -7.12
C VAL A 16 -9.80 -4.87 -5.95
N THR A 17 -11.10 -4.57 -6.00
CA THR A 17 -12.06 -4.95 -4.95
C THR A 17 -12.16 -6.46 -4.82
N ARG A 18 -12.28 -7.19 -5.94
CA ARG A 18 -12.38 -8.65 -5.93
C ARG A 18 -11.12 -9.31 -5.36
N LYS A 19 -9.93 -8.83 -5.74
CA LYS A 19 -8.65 -9.34 -5.20
C LYS A 19 -8.59 -9.23 -3.68
N ALA A 20 -9.19 -8.20 -3.08
CA ALA A 20 -9.21 -8.04 -1.63
C ALA A 20 -9.88 -9.23 -0.90
N PHE A 21 -10.81 -9.95 -1.54
CA PHE A 21 -11.51 -11.09 -0.94
C PHE A 21 -10.87 -12.45 -1.25
N GLU A 22 -9.82 -12.49 -2.07
CA GLU A 22 -9.08 -13.69 -2.42
C GLU A 22 -7.87 -13.85 -1.50
N PHE A 23 -7.48 -15.10 -1.20
CA PHE A 23 -6.23 -15.36 -0.48
C PHE A 23 -5.07 -15.21 -1.45
N GLU A 24 -4.29 -14.15 -1.28
CA GLU A 24 -3.11 -13.88 -2.11
C GLU A 24 -1.82 -14.05 -1.30
N LYS A 25 -0.77 -14.50 -1.99
CA LYS A 25 0.56 -14.64 -1.39
C LYS A 25 1.13 -13.26 -1.07
N THR A 26 1.66 -13.09 0.14
CA THR A 26 2.35 -11.85 0.50
C THR A 26 3.57 -11.60 -0.40
N SER A 27 3.70 -10.38 -0.93
CA SER A 27 4.82 -9.95 -1.76
C SER A 27 5.67 -8.91 -1.05
N ARG A 28 7.00 -9.09 -1.09
CA ARG A 28 7.97 -8.09 -0.61
C ARG A 28 7.86 -6.77 -1.37
N MET A 29 7.47 -6.82 -2.63
CA MET A 29 7.28 -5.61 -3.43
C MET A 29 6.23 -4.72 -2.78
N GLU A 30 5.06 -5.30 -2.50
CA GLU A 30 3.92 -4.59 -1.94
C GLU A 30 4.12 -4.19 -0.47
N GLN A 31 4.71 -5.07 0.35
CA GLN A 31 4.77 -4.85 1.81
C GLN A 31 6.05 -4.18 2.31
N VAL A 32 7.09 -4.09 1.47
CA VAL A 32 8.38 -3.54 1.90
C VAL A 32 8.87 -2.47 0.93
N ILE A 33 8.97 -2.79 -0.36
CA ILE A 33 9.57 -1.88 -1.34
C ILE A 33 8.69 -0.64 -1.55
N ILE A 34 7.40 -0.83 -1.83
CA ILE A 34 6.49 0.29 -2.09
C ILE A 34 6.29 1.21 -0.87
N PRO A 35 6.09 0.71 0.36
CA PRO A 35 6.01 1.56 1.54
C PRO A 35 7.31 2.32 1.79
N ALA A 36 8.47 1.66 1.67
CA ALA A 36 9.77 2.30 1.85
C ALA A 36 10.03 3.39 0.80
N TYR A 37 9.71 3.11 -0.48
CA TYR A 37 9.80 4.09 -1.55
C TYR A 37 8.88 5.28 -1.31
N SER A 38 7.63 5.04 -0.91
CA SER A 38 6.65 6.10 -0.63
C SER A 38 7.09 6.98 0.54
N LEU A 39 7.63 6.39 1.61
CA LEU A 39 8.19 7.14 2.74
C LEU A 39 9.42 7.95 2.34
N LEU A 40 10.30 7.40 1.50
CA LEU A 40 11.45 8.13 0.98
C LEU A 40 11.02 9.32 0.12
N MET A 41 10.08 9.10 -0.81
CA MET A 41 9.54 10.16 -1.65
C MET A 41 8.83 11.24 -0.83
N PHE A 42 8.09 10.85 0.22
CA PHE A 42 7.54 11.77 1.19
C PHE A 42 8.63 12.64 1.82
N LEU A 43 9.70 12.06 2.36
CA LEU A 43 10.77 12.82 3.01
C LEU A 43 11.49 13.79 2.05
N ILE A 44 11.62 13.41 0.77
CA ILE A 44 12.26 14.25 -0.26
C ILE A 44 11.34 15.40 -0.71
N THR A 45 10.04 15.14 -0.84
CA THR A 45 9.08 16.11 -1.38
C THR A 45 8.40 16.96 -0.31
N MET A 46 8.54 16.59 0.96
CA MET A 46 7.92 17.27 2.10
C MET A 46 8.31 18.74 2.15
N ASP A 47 7.28 19.57 2.24
CA ASP A 47 7.41 20.98 2.55
C ASP A 47 7.50 21.18 4.07
N TRP A 48 8.66 21.62 4.56
CA TRP A 48 8.97 21.71 5.98
C TRP A 48 8.46 22.98 6.67
N ARG A 49 7.48 23.68 6.08
CA ARG A 49 6.77 24.80 6.73
C ARG A 49 5.91 24.30 7.90
N LEU A 50 5.75 25.14 8.93
CA LEU A 50 5.01 24.78 10.16
C LEU A 50 3.54 24.40 9.88
N SER A 51 2.89 25.07 8.93
CA SER A 51 1.53 24.73 8.46
C SER A 51 1.46 23.32 7.88
N SER A 52 2.46 22.94 7.09
CA SER A 52 2.55 21.65 6.42
C SER A 52 2.88 20.54 7.43
N ILE A 53 3.68 20.84 8.47
CA ILE A 53 3.90 19.94 9.60
C ILE A 53 2.61 19.68 10.38
N GLY A 54 1.80 20.73 10.63
CA GLY A 54 0.49 20.58 11.27
C GLY A 54 -0.43 19.64 10.48
N LEU A 55 -0.52 19.84 9.17
CA LEU A 55 -1.26 18.96 8.27
C LEU A 55 -0.70 17.53 8.28
N LEU A 56 0.62 17.36 8.24
CA LEU A 56 1.27 16.05 8.32
C LEU A 56 0.87 15.28 9.58
N VAL A 57 0.86 15.93 10.75
CA VAL A 57 0.47 15.26 12.01
C VAL A 57 -0.95 14.73 11.92
N VAL A 58 -1.89 15.53 11.40
CA VAL A 58 -3.28 15.10 11.19
C VAL A 58 -3.35 13.93 10.21
N LEU A 59 -2.69 14.05 9.06
CA LEU A 59 -2.67 13.00 8.04
C LEU A 59 -2.02 11.71 8.54
N ALA A 60 -0.97 11.79 9.36
CA ALA A 60 -0.30 10.63 9.95
C ALA A 60 -1.24 9.89 10.91
N VAL A 61 -1.95 10.60 11.79
CA VAL A 61 -2.93 9.99 12.70
C VAL A 61 -4.04 9.30 11.91
N VAL A 62 -4.58 9.96 10.88
CA VAL A 62 -5.63 9.39 10.03
C VAL A 62 -5.11 8.17 9.25
N ALA A 63 -3.91 8.25 8.66
CA ALA A 63 -3.29 7.15 7.92
C ALA A 63 -3.06 5.91 8.81
N VAL A 64 -2.60 6.10 10.04
CA VAL A 64 -2.44 5.02 11.02
C VAL A 64 -3.80 4.44 11.42
N GLY A 65 -4.82 5.29 11.62
CA GLY A 65 -6.19 4.85 11.92
C GLY A 65 -6.79 4.00 10.80
N ILE A 66 -6.61 4.42 9.54
CA ILE A 66 -7.02 3.65 8.36
C ILE A 66 -6.28 2.31 8.33
N ALA A 67 -4.96 2.32 8.48
CA ALA A 67 -4.16 1.10 8.46
C ALA A 67 -4.59 0.11 9.55
N TRP A 68 -4.91 0.61 10.75
CA TRP A 68 -5.45 -0.20 11.84
C TRP A 68 -6.80 -0.80 11.48
N PHE A 69 -7.71 -0.01 10.93
CA PHE A 69 -9.00 -0.50 10.47
C PHE A 69 -8.87 -1.57 9.39
N GLN A 70 -7.99 -1.37 8.39
CA GLN A 70 -7.71 -2.35 7.36
C GLN A 70 -7.13 -3.65 7.95
N ALA A 71 -6.07 -3.55 8.75
CA ALA A 71 -5.38 -4.70 9.32
C ALA A 71 -6.26 -5.53 10.26
N SER A 72 -7.22 -4.89 10.95
CA SER A 72 -8.19 -5.58 11.81
C SER A 72 -9.12 -6.53 11.05
N GLY A 73 -9.34 -6.29 9.76
CA GLY A 73 -10.19 -7.10 8.88
C GLY A 73 -9.45 -8.15 8.06
N THR A 74 -8.12 -8.10 8.03
CA THR A 74 -7.31 -9.01 7.23
C THR A 74 -7.26 -10.39 7.88
N GLU A 75 -7.57 -11.42 7.10
CA GLU A 75 -7.35 -12.82 7.48
C GLU A 75 -5.94 -13.25 7.06
N ILE A 76 -5.24 -13.96 7.95
CA ILE A 76 -3.89 -14.46 7.73
C ILE A 76 -3.93 -15.99 7.79
N LYS A 77 -3.39 -16.66 6.76
CA LYS A 77 -3.30 -18.12 6.71
C LYS A 77 -1.86 -18.53 6.45
N VAL A 78 -1.29 -19.30 7.37
CA VAL A 78 0.02 -19.95 7.21
C VAL A 78 -0.22 -21.33 6.63
N THR A 79 0.30 -21.63 5.43
CA THR A 79 0.00 -22.89 4.74
C THR A 79 0.85 -24.06 5.19
N GLY A 80 1.93 -23.81 5.95
CA GLY A 80 2.92 -24.83 6.32
C GLY A 80 3.91 -25.18 5.21
N ASP A 81 3.58 -24.79 3.97
CA ASP A 81 4.46 -24.93 2.82
C ASP A 81 5.54 -23.85 2.80
N LEU A 82 6.63 -24.19 2.11
CA LEU A 82 7.73 -23.26 1.85
C LEU A 82 7.66 -22.76 0.41
N ASP A 83 7.92 -21.46 0.24
CA ASP A 83 8.03 -20.88 -1.09
C ASP A 83 9.29 -21.35 -1.84
N ARG A 84 9.45 -20.92 -3.10
CA ARG A 84 10.64 -21.19 -3.94
C ARG A 84 11.97 -20.81 -3.24
N TYR A 85 11.92 -19.95 -2.25
CA TYR A 85 13.07 -19.46 -1.50
C TYR A 85 13.20 -20.09 -0.10
N GLN A 86 12.46 -21.17 0.19
CA GLN A 86 12.42 -21.84 1.50
C GLN A 86 11.98 -20.92 2.65
N ARG A 87 11.05 -20.00 2.38
CA ARG A 87 10.41 -19.18 3.41
C ARG A 87 8.98 -19.66 3.64
N PRO A 88 8.43 -19.51 4.87
CA PRO A 88 7.04 -19.84 5.13
C PRO A 88 6.11 -19.11 4.16
N GLU A 89 5.20 -19.84 3.54
CA GLU A 89 4.17 -19.24 2.71
C GLU A 89 3.01 -18.74 3.58
N VAL A 90 2.79 -17.43 3.49
CA VAL A 90 1.72 -16.73 4.21
C VAL A 90 0.79 -16.10 3.18
N LEU A 91 -0.48 -16.51 3.25
CA LEU A 91 -1.56 -15.97 2.44
C LEU A 91 -2.33 -14.92 3.24
N LEU A 92 -2.68 -13.84 2.58
CA LEU A 92 -3.47 -12.75 3.14
C LEU A 92 -4.75 -12.58 2.36
N LYS A 93 -5.86 -12.43 3.07
CA LYS A 93 -7.15 -12.04 2.51
C LYS A 93 -7.59 -10.75 3.18
N LYS A 94 -7.58 -9.66 2.41
CA LYS A 94 -7.67 -8.28 2.90
C LYS A 94 -9.09 -7.86 3.31
N ASN A 95 -10.11 -8.49 2.74
CA ASN A 95 -11.54 -8.28 2.97
C ASN A 95 -12.03 -6.85 2.69
N TRP A 96 -13.32 -6.59 2.97
CA TRP A 96 -13.98 -5.31 2.69
C TRP A 96 -13.38 -4.11 3.43
N ARG A 97 -12.82 -4.31 4.64
CA ARG A 97 -12.20 -3.23 5.41
C ARG A 97 -11.01 -2.63 4.69
N TYR A 98 -10.26 -3.46 3.96
CA TYR A 98 -9.18 -2.98 3.10
C TYR A 98 -9.70 -2.07 1.99
N VAL A 99 -10.77 -2.47 1.30
CA VAL A 99 -11.39 -1.69 0.21
C VAL A 99 -11.86 -0.34 0.73
N VAL A 100 -12.50 -0.32 1.91
CA VAL A 100 -12.93 0.95 2.54
C VAL A 100 -11.74 1.82 2.91
N GLY A 101 -10.67 1.24 3.45
CA GLY A 101 -9.45 1.99 3.73
C GLY A 101 -8.75 2.52 2.47
N TRP A 102 -8.77 1.76 1.38
CA TRP A 102 -8.24 2.18 0.08
C TRP A 102 -9.02 3.38 -0.47
N VAL A 103 -10.36 3.32 -0.46
CA VAL A 103 -11.21 4.46 -0.82
C VAL A 103 -10.94 5.66 0.09
N ALA A 104 -10.75 5.45 1.40
CA ALA A 104 -10.46 6.53 2.33
C ALA A 104 -9.12 7.22 2.04
N VAL A 105 -8.05 6.45 1.76
CA VAL A 105 -6.74 7.01 1.36
C VAL A 105 -6.86 7.87 0.11
N PHE A 106 -7.55 7.37 -0.92
CA PHE A 106 -7.79 8.11 -2.15
C PHE A 106 -8.57 9.41 -1.88
N LEU A 107 -9.70 9.34 -1.17
CA LEU A 107 -10.54 10.50 -0.89
C LEU A 107 -9.81 11.57 -0.06
N ILE A 108 -8.97 11.16 0.90
CA ILE A 108 -8.17 12.11 1.69
C ILE A 108 -7.11 12.78 0.81
N GLY A 109 -6.38 12.02 -0.01
CA GLY A 109 -5.40 12.57 -0.94
C GLY A 109 -6.04 13.60 -1.87
N PHE A 110 -7.13 13.22 -2.52
CA PHE A 110 -7.87 14.09 -3.41
C PHE A 110 -8.43 15.33 -2.68
N ALA A 111 -9.03 15.16 -1.49
CA ALA A 111 -9.59 16.28 -0.72
C ALA A 111 -8.52 17.29 -0.30
N VAL A 112 -7.33 16.82 0.09
CA VAL A 112 -6.19 17.70 0.41
C VAL A 112 -5.70 18.43 -0.85
N GLY A 113 -5.68 17.75 -2.00
CA GLY A 113 -5.36 18.36 -3.29
C GLY A 113 -6.32 19.48 -3.65
N VAL A 114 -7.63 19.22 -3.62
CA VAL A 114 -8.68 20.23 -3.86
C VAL A 114 -8.58 21.38 -2.88
N PHE A 115 -8.33 21.11 -1.60
CA PHE A 115 -8.19 22.16 -0.60
C PHE A 115 -6.99 23.08 -0.88
N GLN A 116 -5.87 22.54 -1.35
CA GLN A 116 -4.68 23.33 -1.68
C GLN A 116 -4.77 24.04 -3.03
N ALA A 117 -5.40 23.41 -4.04
CA ALA A 117 -5.64 24.03 -5.35
C ALA A 117 -6.72 25.12 -5.28
N GLY A 118 -7.66 25.00 -4.33
CA GLY A 118 -8.80 25.91 -4.19
C GLY A 118 -9.90 25.68 -5.24
N GLU A 119 -9.75 24.64 -6.08
CA GLU A 119 -10.68 24.31 -7.15
C GLU A 119 -10.92 22.80 -7.24
N PHE A 120 -12.14 22.44 -7.66
CA PHE A 120 -12.52 21.05 -7.90
C PHE A 120 -12.57 20.77 -9.40
N SER A 121 -11.84 19.75 -9.83
CA SER A 121 -11.77 19.32 -11.22
C SER A 121 -12.19 17.85 -11.33
N TYR A 122 -13.33 17.61 -11.99
CA TYR A 122 -13.82 16.24 -12.21
C TYR A 122 -12.85 15.41 -13.07
N SER A 123 -12.15 16.05 -14.02
CA SER A 123 -11.11 15.40 -14.81
C SER A 123 -9.93 14.94 -13.96
N GLU A 124 -9.50 15.75 -12.99
CA GLU A 124 -8.43 15.38 -12.06
C GLU A 124 -8.84 14.22 -11.18
N LEU A 125 -10.04 14.28 -10.58
CA LEU A 125 -10.61 13.17 -9.79
C LEU A 125 -10.53 11.84 -10.54
N VAL A 126 -11.01 11.81 -11.79
CA VAL A 126 -11.02 10.58 -12.60
C VAL A 126 -9.60 10.15 -12.95
N SER A 127 -8.68 11.10 -13.19
CA SER A 127 -7.29 10.80 -13.50
C SER A 127 -6.53 10.22 -12.29
N GLU A 128 -6.72 10.80 -11.10
CA GLU A 128 -6.12 10.33 -9.85
C GLU A 128 -6.68 8.95 -9.47
N LEU A 129 -8.00 8.75 -9.60
CA LEU A 129 -8.61 7.45 -9.37
C LEU A 129 -8.07 6.38 -10.34
N GLY A 130 -7.87 6.74 -11.61
CA GLY A 130 -7.25 5.87 -12.60
C GLY A 130 -5.80 5.51 -12.25
N GLN A 131 -5.05 6.47 -11.70
CA GLN A 131 -3.69 6.26 -11.24
C GLN A 131 -3.66 5.31 -10.03
N GLU A 132 -4.52 5.53 -9.03
CA GLU A 132 -4.65 4.64 -7.86
C GLU A 132 -5.02 3.21 -8.26
N VAL A 133 -6.02 3.03 -9.13
CA VAL A 133 -6.41 1.70 -9.62
C VAL A 133 -5.27 1.02 -10.36
N ARG A 134 -4.50 1.76 -11.17
CA ARG A 134 -3.33 1.23 -11.88
C ARG A 134 -2.26 0.79 -10.89
N GLU A 135 -1.98 1.58 -9.86
CA GLU A 135 -0.96 1.28 -8.86
C GLU A 135 -1.33 0.08 -7.98
N ASP A 136 -2.61 -0.10 -7.67
CA ASP A 136 -3.08 -1.28 -6.94
C ASP A 136 -3.05 -2.55 -7.80
N LEU A 137 -3.35 -2.45 -9.10
CA LEU A 137 -3.22 -3.58 -10.02
C LEU A 137 -1.75 -3.95 -10.31
N PHE A 138 -0.89 -2.93 -10.37
CA PHE A 138 0.52 -3.04 -10.72
C PHE A 138 1.35 -2.25 -9.70
N SER A 139 1.72 -2.88 -8.59
CA SER A 139 2.41 -2.17 -7.49
C SER A 139 3.69 -1.44 -7.92
N PHE A 140 4.37 -1.92 -8.96
CA PHE A 140 5.56 -1.26 -9.52
C PHE A 140 5.25 0.05 -10.25
N ALA A 141 4.00 0.28 -10.68
CA ALA A 141 3.59 1.50 -11.38
C ALA A 141 3.67 2.74 -10.49
N LYS A 142 3.71 2.55 -9.16
CA LYS A 142 3.94 3.63 -8.19
C LYS A 142 5.37 4.19 -8.25
N LEU A 143 6.32 3.43 -8.79
CA LEU A 143 7.68 3.88 -8.97
C LEU A 143 7.76 4.90 -10.12
N GLY A 144 8.25 6.11 -9.83
CA GLY A 144 8.37 7.18 -10.83
C GLY A 144 7.10 8.01 -11.04
N SER A 145 6.01 7.70 -10.34
CA SER A 145 4.84 8.58 -10.25
C SER A 145 5.24 9.92 -9.64
N LYS A 146 4.59 11.00 -10.09
CA LYS A 146 4.74 12.33 -9.48
C LYS A 146 3.50 12.58 -8.63
N TYR A 147 3.71 12.61 -7.32
CA TYR A 147 2.69 12.97 -6.36
C TYR A 147 3.19 14.09 -5.46
N ASP A 148 2.24 14.83 -4.91
CA ASP A 148 2.51 15.74 -3.82
C ASP A 148 2.88 14.99 -2.53
N TRP A 149 3.60 15.68 -1.66
CA TRP A 149 4.15 15.10 -0.43
C TRP A 149 3.09 14.44 0.46
N TYR A 150 1.86 14.96 0.48
CA TYR A 150 0.79 14.45 1.34
C TYR A 150 0.25 13.10 0.84
N VAL A 151 0.22 12.87 -0.47
CA VAL A 151 -0.17 11.57 -1.05
C VAL A 151 0.91 10.54 -0.73
N TRP A 152 2.20 10.92 -0.86
CA TRP A 152 3.32 10.08 -0.44
C TRP A 152 3.27 9.76 1.06
N ALA A 153 2.96 10.76 1.89
CA ALA A 153 2.85 10.59 3.34
C ALA A 153 1.75 9.62 3.71
N VAL A 154 0.51 9.85 3.25
CA VAL A 154 -0.63 8.98 3.57
C VAL A 154 -0.39 7.57 3.04
N SER A 155 0.06 7.42 1.80
CA SER A 155 0.40 6.11 1.20
C SER A 155 1.48 5.37 1.99
N GLY A 156 2.60 6.03 2.28
CA GLY A 156 3.75 5.44 2.96
C GLY A 156 3.45 5.08 4.40
N ILE A 157 2.86 6.01 5.17
CA ILE A 157 2.53 5.81 6.59
C ILE A 157 1.48 4.72 6.75
N SER A 158 0.38 4.77 5.98
CA SER A 158 -0.68 3.75 6.08
C SER A 158 -0.16 2.36 5.70
N SER A 159 0.59 2.24 4.60
CA SER A 159 1.11 0.94 4.15
C SER A 159 2.16 0.37 5.11
N TYR A 160 3.01 1.23 5.67
CA TYR A 160 3.99 0.83 6.67
C TYR A 160 3.30 0.38 7.96
N ALA A 161 2.35 1.18 8.46
CA ALA A 161 1.57 0.85 9.65
C ALA A 161 0.77 -0.44 9.46
N TYR A 162 0.15 -0.64 8.29
CA TYR A 162 -0.58 -1.85 7.94
C TYR A 162 0.33 -3.08 8.01
N THR A 163 1.50 -3.01 7.37
CA THR A 163 2.47 -4.11 7.39
C THR A 163 2.97 -4.38 8.80
N TRP A 164 3.27 -3.34 9.58
CA TRP A 164 3.71 -3.48 10.97
C TRP A 164 2.65 -4.15 11.85
N LEU A 165 1.38 -3.76 11.71
CA LEU A 165 0.27 -4.36 12.44
C LEU A 165 0.07 -5.84 12.08
N LEU A 166 0.19 -6.20 10.80
CA LEU A 166 0.12 -7.60 10.39
C LEU A 166 1.27 -8.43 10.98
N LYS A 167 2.50 -7.92 10.95
CA LYS A 167 3.66 -8.58 11.58
C LYS A 167 3.48 -8.79 13.08
N ARG A 168 2.89 -7.81 13.77
CA ARG A 168 2.59 -7.91 15.21
C ARG A 168 1.54 -8.99 15.50
N ARG A 169 0.57 -9.19 14.60
CA ARG A 169 -0.46 -10.21 14.73
C ARG A 169 0.05 -11.62 14.36
N GLU A 170 0.90 -11.71 13.34
CA GLU A 170 1.50 -12.96 12.87
C GLU A 170 3.01 -12.77 12.60
N PRO A 171 3.88 -13.11 13.58
CA PRO A 171 5.32 -12.96 13.45
C PRO A 171 5.93 -13.76 12.29
N THR A 172 5.29 -14.84 11.86
CA THR A 172 5.72 -15.65 10.71
C THR A 172 5.76 -14.84 9.40
N LEU A 173 4.95 -13.78 9.32
CA LEU A 173 4.97 -12.85 8.18
C LEU A 173 6.34 -12.18 8.01
N GLU A 174 7.06 -11.91 9.08
CA GLU A 174 8.40 -11.32 8.99
C GLU A 174 9.38 -12.26 8.31
N GLN A 175 9.29 -13.56 8.60
CA GLN A 175 10.11 -14.60 7.95
C GLN A 175 9.73 -14.78 6.47
N ALA A 176 8.43 -14.71 6.15
CA ALA A 176 7.95 -14.74 4.77
C ALA A 176 8.48 -13.55 3.94
N LEU A 177 8.64 -12.38 4.59
CA LEU A 177 9.12 -11.15 3.97
C LEU A 177 10.64 -10.97 4.03
N ALA A 178 11.36 -11.86 4.72
CA ALA A 178 12.80 -11.74 4.94
C ALA A 178 13.59 -11.73 3.62
N HIS A 179 14.72 -11.01 3.65
CA HIS A 179 15.67 -10.99 2.54
C HIS A 179 16.22 -12.41 2.29
N GLN A 180 16.45 -12.73 1.03
CA GLN A 180 16.98 -14.03 0.64
C GLN A 180 18.40 -14.21 1.23
N LYS A 181 18.61 -15.13 2.16
CA LYS A 181 19.98 -15.53 2.53
C LYS A 181 20.68 -16.05 1.28
N SER A 182 21.89 -15.52 1.02
CA SER A 182 22.64 -15.87 -0.18
C SER A 182 22.88 -17.38 -0.24
N ARG A 183 22.92 -17.97 -1.44
CA ARG A 183 23.21 -19.40 -1.66
C ARG A 183 24.51 -19.85 -0.95
N LYS A 184 25.45 -18.91 -0.76
CA LYS A 184 26.75 -19.11 -0.10
C LYS A 184 26.64 -19.28 1.42
N GLU A 185 25.76 -18.52 2.07
CA GLU A 185 25.48 -18.65 3.51
C GLU A 185 24.71 -19.93 3.83
N ARG A 186 23.83 -20.37 2.91
CA ARG A 186 23.11 -21.65 3.04
C ARG A 186 24.04 -22.85 3.06
N ARG A 187 24.97 -22.92 2.10
CA ARG A 187 25.95 -24.01 2.01
C ARG A 187 26.84 -24.10 3.24
N LYS A 188 27.12 -22.97 3.90
CA LYS A 188 27.95 -22.89 5.11
C LYS A 188 27.23 -23.42 6.36
N ASN A 189 25.90 -23.39 6.39
CA ASN A 189 25.10 -23.91 7.50
C ASN A 189 24.71 -25.39 7.31
N GLU A 190 24.66 -25.90 6.07
CA GLU A 190 24.45 -27.33 5.79
C GLU A 190 25.72 -28.18 6.00
N LEU A 191 26.90 -27.53 6.05
CA LEU A 191 28.21 -28.14 6.29
C LEU A 191 28.65 -28.07 7.77
N LYS A 192 27.77 -27.64 8.68
CA LYS A 192 27.97 -27.63 10.13
C LYS A 192 27.02 -28.62 10.78
#